data_AF-A0A447P4B4-F1
#
_entry.id   AF-A0A447P4B4-F1
#
_cell.length_a   1.000
_cell.length_b   1.000
_cell.length_c   1.000
_cell.angle_alpha   90.00
_cell.angle_beta   90.00
_cell.angle_gamma   90.00
#
_symmetry.space_group_name_H-M   'P 1'
#
loop_
_entity.id
_entity.type
_entity.pdbx_description
1 polymer ?
#
loop_
_entity_poly.entity_id
_entity_poly.type
_entity_poly.pdbx_seq_one_letter_code
_entity_poly.pdbx_strand_id
1 'polypeptide(L)'
;MPGHDTQAVATELLGVAQSLRGFAYLAANGCKTVEEAIAYRENFSQREGMLIWPDFINFDTVLKADATAYASARALGLRAKIDEQIGWHKTLSNVGVNGVTGISADVFWDLRTRQPMRDC
;
A
#
# COMPACT_ATOMS: atom_id res chain seq x y z
N MET A 1 -6.55 5.70 6.59
CA MET A 1 -5.81 5.54 7.86
C MET A 1 -5.17 4.17 7.89
N PRO A 2 -3.87 4.06 8.22
CA PRO A 2 -3.16 2.78 8.25
C PRO A 2 -3.92 1.74 9.10
N GLY A 3 -4.30 0.61 8.50
CA GLY A 3 -5.02 -0.48 9.18
C GLY A 3 -6.53 -0.33 9.34
N HIS A 4 -7.12 0.82 8.99
CA HIS A 4 -8.56 1.09 9.14
C HIS A 4 -9.21 1.62 7.86
N ASP A 5 -8.70 1.22 6.69
CA ASP A 5 -9.27 1.59 5.39
C ASP A 5 -10.44 0.67 5.02
N THR A 6 -11.53 0.67 5.79
CA THR A 6 -12.80 0.05 5.33
C THR A 6 -13.40 0.89 4.20
N GLN A 7 -14.23 0.28 3.34
CA GLN A 7 -14.80 0.96 2.17
C GLN A 7 -15.43 2.31 2.53
N ALA A 8 -16.25 2.36 3.59
CA ALA A 8 -16.90 3.59 4.05
C ALA A 8 -15.89 4.67 4.49
N VAL A 9 -14.84 4.27 5.23
CA VAL A 9 -13.80 5.21 5.69
C VAL A 9 -12.96 5.73 4.51
N ALA A 10 -12.64 4.86 3.55
CA ALA A 10 -11.91 5.24 2.35
C ALA A 10 -12.71 6.21 1.47
N THR A 11 -14.03 6.00 1.32
CA THR A 11 -14.91 6.92 0.57
C THR A 11 -14.94 8.32 1.18
N GLU A 12 -15.15 8.42 2.50
CA GLU A 12 -15.15 9.71 3.20
C GLU A 12 -13.78 10.39 3.14
N LEU A 13 -12.70 9.61 3.30
CA LEU A 13 -11.34 10.14 3.21
C LEU A 13 -11.04 10.72 1.83
N LEU A 14 -11.53 10.09 0.76
CA LEU A 14 -11.41 10.60 -0.61
C LEU A 14 -12.24 11.86 -0.83
N GLY A 15 -13.45 11.93 -0.26
CA GLY A 15 -14.28 13.15 -0.28
C GLY A 15 -13.59 14.32 0.41
N VAL A 16 -13.02 14.09 1.60
CA VAL A 16 -12.25 15.10 2.33
C VAL A 16 -10.98 15.48 1.55
N ALA A 17 -10.27 14.52 0.96
CA ALA A 17 -9.07 14.79 0.17
C ALA A 17 -9.37 15.71 -1.04
N GLN A 18 -10.50 15.53 -1.71
CA GLN A 18 -10.94 16.42 -2.78
C GLN A 18 -11.16 17.85 -2.29
N SER A 19 -11.81 18.03 -1.13
CA SER A 19 -12.05 19.35 -0.56
C SER A 19 -10.76 20.08 -0.16
N LEU A 20 -9.79 19.35 0.38
CA LEU A 20 -8.51 19.87 0.86
C LEU A 20 -7.45 19.98 -0.25
N ARG A 21 -7.76 19.57 -1.49
CA ARG A 21 -6.78 19.37 -2.57
C ARG A 21 -5.60 18.49 -2.14
N GLY A 22 -5.89 17.55 -1.25
CA GLY A 22 -4.95 16.56 -0.74
C GLY A 22 -4.93 15.31 -1.59
N PHE A 23 -3.98 14.42 -1.30
CA PHE A 23 -3.88 13.11 -1.92
C PHE A 23 -3.91 12.03 -0.85
N ALA A 24 -4.82 11.07 -0.97
CA ALA A 24 -5.03 10.01 -0.01
C ALA A 24 -4.34 8.72 -0.45
N TYR A 25 -3.52 8.16 0.44
CA TYR A 25 -2.95 6.83 0.27
C TYR A 25 -3.76 5.81 1.08
N LEU A 26 -4.31 4.82 0.39
CA LEU A 26 -5.18 3.80 0.93
C LEU A 26 -4.48 2.45 0.90
N ALA A 27 -4.59 1.68 1.97
CA ALA A 27 -4.26 0.26 1.94
C ALA A 27 -5.50 -0.54 1.52
N ALA A 28 -5.32 -1.61 0.73
CA ALA A 28 -6.39 -2.55 0.42
C ALA A 28 -6.66 -3.44 1.65
N ASN A 29 -7.42 -2.91 2.61
CA ASN A 29 -7.61 -3.53 3.91
C ASN A 29 -8.32 -4.89 3.79
N GLY A 30 -7.64 -5.95 4.21
CA GLY A 30 -8.19 -7.30 4.23
C GLY A 30 -8.18 -8.04 2.89
N CYS A 31 -7.69 -7.43 1.80
CA CYS A 31 -7.55 -8.09 0.50
C CYS A 31 -6.34 -9.04 0.52
N LYS A 32 -6.60 -10.35 0.43
CA LYS A 32 -5.54 -11.38 0.40
C LYS A 32 -5.06 -11.67 -1.02
N THR A 33 -5.92 -11.41 -2.01
CA THR A 33 -5.65 -11.68 -3.42
C THR A 33 -5.64 -10.40 -4.25
N VAL A 34 -5.00 -10.48 -5.43
CA VAL A 34 -4.94 -9.37 -6.39
C VAL A 34 -6.35 -9.04 -6.88
N GLU A 35 -7.18 -10.05 -7.11
CA GLU A 35 -8.54 -9.91 -7.62
C GLU A 35 -9.43 -9.13 -6.65
N GLU A 36 -9.31 -9.40 -5.35
CA GLU A 36 -10.01 -8.65 -4.31
C GLU A 36 -9.55 -7.18 -4.26
N ALA A 37 -8.25 -6.93 -4.45
CA ALA A 37 -7.73 -5.56 -4.49
C ALA A 37 -8.21 -4.79 -5.75
N ILE A 38 -8.37 -5.47 -6.89
CA ILE A 38 -8.95 -4.89 -8.11
C ILE A 38 -10.43 -4.58 -7.90
N ALA A 39 -11.21 -5.52 -7.37
CA ALA A 39 -12.62 -5.29 -7.04
C ALA A 39 -12.79 -4.16 -6.02
N TYR A 40 -11.88 -4.04 -5.05
CA TYR A 40 -11.87 -2.94 -4.10
C TYR A 40 -11.61 -1.60 -4.80
N ARG A 41 -10.65 -1.54 -5.72
CA ARG A 41 -10.35 -0.35 -6.52
C ARG A 41 -11.54 0.12 -7.35
N GLU A 42 -12.33 -0.78 -7.93
CA GLU A 42 -13.50 -0.43 -8.75
C GLU A 42 -14.56 0.38 -7.99
N ASN A 43 -14.59 0.29 -6.66
CA ASN A 43 -15.49 1.09 -5.83
C ASN A 43 -15.12 2.59 -5.77
N PHE A 44 -13.94 2.97 -6.27
CA PHE A 44 -13.42 4.33 -6.20
C PHE A 44 -13.11 4.87 -7.60
N SER A 45 -13.60 6.07 -7.90
CA SER A 45 -13.37 6.78 -9.17
C SER A 45 -12.65 8.11 -8.98
N GLN A 46 -12.34 8.47 -7.73
CA GLN A 46 -11.67 9.71 -7.36
C GLN A 46 -10.19 9.66 -7.77
N ARG A 47 -9.70 10.73 -8.42
CA ARG A 47 -8.31 10.84 -8.88
C ARG A 47 -7.33 11.06 -7.72
N GLU A 48 -7.83 11.62 -6.63
CA GLU A 48 -7.08 12.02 -5.44
C GLU A 48 -6.71 10.83 -4.53
N GLY A 49 -6.97 9.60 -4.96
CA GLY A 49 -6.69 8.37 -4.23
C GLY A 49 -5.68 7.46 -4.92
N MET A 50 -4.73 6.93 -4.15
CA MET A 50 -3.87 5.82 -4.57
C MET A 50 -4.04 4.63 -3.65
N LEU A 51 -4.51 3.52 -4.22
CA LEU A 51 -4.56 2.23 -3.56
C LEU A 51 -3.20 1.53 -3.68
N ILE A 52 -2.68 1.05 -2.55
CA ILE A 52 -1.42 0.30 -2.49
C ILE A 52 -1.69 -1.06 -1.85
N TRP A 53 -1.21 -2.09 -2.55
CA TRP A 53 -1.24 -3.49 -2.14
C TRP A 53 0.00 -4.17 -2.73
N PRO A 54 0.63 -5.15 -2.05
CA PRO A 54 0.34 -5.69 -0.71
C PRO A 54 0.93 -4.83 0.43
N ASP A 55 0.64 -5.21 1.67
CA ASP A 55 1.30 -4.63 2.84
C ASP A 55 2.74 -5.13 2.98
N PHE A 56 3.56 -4.39 3.73
CA PHE A 56 4.92 -4.80 4.04
C PHE A 56 4.97 -5.58 5.36
N ILE A 57 5.93 -6.47 5.49
CA ILE A 57 6.27 -7.11 6.75
C ILE A 57 7.53 -6.42 7.27
N ASN A 58 7.54 -6.08 8.55
CA ASN A 58 8.72 -5.62 9.25
C ASN A 58 8.90 -6.41 10.55
N PHE A 59 10.14 -6.80 10.83
CA PHE A 59 10.46 -7.48 12.08
C PHE A 59 10.50 -6.46 13.23
N ASP A 60 9.64 -6.64 14.23
CA ASP A 60 9.67 -5.84 15.45
C ASP A 60 10.72 -6.40 16.41
N THR A 61 11.74 -5.61 16.74
CA THR A 61 12.83 -6.01 17.64
C THR A 61 12.41 -6.06 19.11
N VAL A 62 11.31 -5.39 19.49
CA VAL A 62 10.78 -5.37 20.86
C VAL A 62 9.91 -6.60 21.11
N LEU A 63 9.00 -6.91 20.18
CA LEU A 63 8.12 -8.08 20.27
C LEU A 63 8.75 -9.36 19.70
N LYS A 64 9.91 -9.24 19.02
CA LYS A 64 10.61 -10.33 18.32
C LYS A 64 9.69 -11.12 17.38
N ALA A 65 8.75 -10.43 16.76
CA ALA A 65 7.74 -11.02 15.90
C ALA A 65 7.59 -10.16 14.64
N ASP A 66 7.14 -10.80 13.57
CA ASP A 66 6.82 -10.12 12.33
C ASP A 66 5.53 -9.30 12.53
N ALA A 67 5.65 -7.99 12.36
CA ALA A 67 4.55 -7.05 12.44
C ALA A 67 4.20 -6.53 11.04
N THR A 68 2.90 -6.37 10.78
CA THR A 68 2.42 -5.77 9.53
C THR A 68 2.79 -4.29 9.51
N ALA A 69 3.66 -3.91 8.57
CA ALA A 69 3.98 -2.53 8.26
C ALA A 69 3.06 -2.05 7.14
N TYR A 70 2.06 -1.25 7.50
CA TYR A 70 1.07 -0.74 6.55
C TYR A 70 1.72 0.00 5.38
N ALA A 71 1.37 -0.41 4.16
CA ALA A 71 1.92 0.17 2.93
C ALA A 71 1.57 1.66 2.78
N SER A 72 0.38 2.07 3.23
CA SER A 72 -0.06 3.46 3.20
C SER A 72 0.82 4.39 4.04
N ALA A 73 1.24 3.96 5.24
CA ALA A 73 2.13 4.73 6.11
C ALA A 73 3.54 4.87 5.50
N ARG A 74 4.05 3.77 4.91
CA ARG A 74 5.37 3.79 4.24
C ARG A 74 5.36 4.65 2.98
N ALA A 75 4.28 4.61 2.19
CA ALA A 75 4.12 5.46 1.03
C ALA A 75 4.08 6.95 1.40
N LEU A 76 3.39 7.32 2.47
CA LEU A 76 3.38 8.69 2.99
C LEU A 76 4.79 9.16 3.40
N GLY A 77 5.53 8.32 4.15
CA GLY A 77 6.90 8.64 4.53
C GLY A 77 7.84 8.74 3.34
N LEU A 78 7.67 7.85 2.35
CA LEU A 78 8.45 7.88 1.11
C LEU A 78 8.15 9.14 0.30
N ARG A 79 6.88 9.55 0.23
CA ARG A 79 6.46 10.78 -0.43
C ARG A 79 7.12 11.99 0.20
N ALA A 80 7.08 12.12 1.52
CA ALA A 80 7.75 13.20 2.25
C ALA A 80 9.26 13.24 1.98
N LYS A 81 9.92 12.07 1.99
CA LYS A 81 11.36 11.97 1.69
C LYS A 81 11.70 12.38 0.25
N ILE A 82 10.91 11.92 -0.72
CA ILE A 82 11.12 12.25 -2.14
C ILE A 82 10.92 13.75 -2.37
N ASP A 83 9.90 14.33 -1.74
CA ASP A 83 9.59 15.75 -1.82
C ASP A 83 10.75 16.61 -1.31
N GLU A 84 11.43 16.18 -0.24
CA GLU A 84 12.61 16.86 0.31
C GLU A 84 13.85 16.70 -0.58
N GLN A 85 14.12 15.48 -1.08
CA GLN A 85 15.40 15.17 -1.73
C GLN A 85 15.44 15.52 -3.23
N ILE A 86 14.34 15.34 -3.94
CA ILE A 86 14.26 15.48 -5.40
C ILE A 86 13.24 16.54 -5.79
N GLY A 87 12.15 16.63 -5.02
CA GLY A 87 11.06 17.56 -5.26
C GLY A 87 9.78 16.85 -5.71
N TRP A 88 8.69 17.61 -5.64
CA TRP A 88 7.33 17.11 -5.75
C TRP A 88 6.97 16.46 -7.10
N HIS A 89 7.73 16.72 -8.15
CA HIS A 89 7.50 16.13 -9.46
C HIS A 89 7.85 14.64 -9.53
N LYS A 90 8.65 14.12 -8.60
CA LYS A 90 9.13 12.74 -8.65
C LYS A 90 8.02 11.77 -8.22
N THR A 91 7.83 10.72 -9.02
CA THR A 91 6.89 9.63 -8.75
C THR A 91 7.44 8.68 -7.68
N LEU A 92 6.54 8.06 -6.89
CA LEU A 92 6.91 7.02 -5.92
C LEU A 92 7.37 5.71 -6.58
N SER A 93 7.14 5.55 -7.90
CA SER A 93 7.50 4.33 -8.62
C SER A 93 9.02 4.17 -8.73
N ASN A 94 9.49 2.94 -8.54
CA ASN A 94 10.90 2.55 -8.61
C ASN A 94 11.80 3.27 -7.58
N VAL A 95 11.32 3.42 -6.35
CA VAL A 95 12.13 3.92 -5.22
C VAL A 95 12.20 2.84 -4.14
N GLY A 96 13.40 2.56 -3.65
CA GLY A 96 13.62 1.55 -2.63
C GLY A 96 12.94 1.91 -1.30
N VAL A 97 12.20 0.96 -0.74
CA VAL A 97 11.60 1.07 0.59
C VAL A 97 12.55 0.42 1.60
N ASN A 98 13.07 1.21 2.54
CA ASN A 98 14.01 0.73 3.56
C ASN A 98 13.25 0.20 4.80
N GLY A 99 13.82 -0.81 5.46
CA GLY A 99 13.28 -1.34 6.72
C GLY A 99 12.04 -2.22 6.53
N VAL A 100 12.06 -3.03 5.46
CA VAL A 100 11.04 -4.02 5.13
C VAL A 100 11.76 -5.37 4.98
N THR A 101 11.24 -6.40 5.63
CA THR A 101 11.78 -7.77 5.56
C THR A 101 11.08 -8.60 4.49
N GLY A 102 9.87 -8.22 4.08
CA GLY A 102 9.12 -8.88 3.01
C GLY A 102 7.81 -8.19 2.66
N ILE A 103 7.04 -8.80 1.77
CA ILE A 103 5.68 -8.39 1.41
C ILE A 103 4.68 -9.40 1.99
N SER A 104 3.48 -8.94 2.34
CA SER A 104 2.47 -9.76 3.01
C SER A 104 1.79 -10.77 2.08
N ALA A 105 1.86 -10.55 0.76
CA ALA A 105 1.38 -11.46 -0.26
C ALA A 105 2.39 -11.50 -1.41
N ASP A 106 2.63 -12.69 -1.96
CA ASP A 106 3.57 -12.87 -3.07
C ASP A 106 3.02 -12.24 -4.35
N VAL A 107 3.73 -11.25 -4.88
CA VAL A 107 3.39 -10.59 -6.14
C VAL A 107 4.44 -10.93 -7.18
N PHE A 108 4.00 -11.67 -8.21
CA PHE A 108 4.85 -12.03 -9.34
C PHE A 108 4.76 -10.95 -10.41
N TRP A 109 5.92 -10.52 -10.90
CA TRP A 109 6.03 -9.60 -12.03
C TRP A 109 5.78 -10.30 -13.38
N ASP A 110 5.97 -11.62 -13.45
CA ASP A 110 5.74 -12.41 -14.66
C ASP A 110 4.31 -12.99 -14.70
N LEU A 111 3.72 -13.01 -15.89
CA LEU A 111 2.36 -13.47 -16.16
C LEU A 111 2.19 -15.00 -16.08
N ARG A 112 3.28 -15.78 -15.98
CA ARG A 112 3.24 -17.25 -16.22
C ARG A 112 3.61 -18.12 -15.02
N THR A 113 4.05 -17.56 -13.90
CA THR A 113 4.51 -18.36 -12.75
C THR A 113 3.47 -18.43 -11.63
N ARG A 114 2.38 -19.19 -11.87
CA ARG A 114 1.67 -19.86 -10.77
C ARG A 114 2.45 -21.11 -10.42
N GLN A 115 3.32 -21.06 -9.40
CA GLN A 115 3.93 -22.28 -8.90
C GLN A 115 3.05 -22.88 -7.80
N PRO A 116 2.59 -24.13 -7.90
CA PRO A 116 2.00 -24.82 -6.76
C PRO A 116 3.08 -24.97 -5.67
N MET A 117 2.65 -24.85 -4.41
CA MET A 117 3.48 -25.10 -3.22
C MET A 117 4.30 -26.37 -3.44
N ARG A 118 5.63 -26.24 -3.43
CA ARG A 118 6.50 -27.41 -3.33
C ARG A 118 6.58 -27.76 -1.85
N ASP A 119 5.80 -28.75 -1.46
CA ASP A 119 6.09 -29.56 -0.29
C ASP A 119 7.43 -30.26 -0.53
N CYS A 120 8.40 -30.01 0.35
CA CYS A 120 9.48 -30.86 0.86
C CYS A 120 10.41 -29.99 1.71
#